data_AF-A0A957TAB3-F1
#
_entry.id   AF-A0A957TAB3-F1
#
_cell.length_a   1.000
_cell.length_b   1.000
_cell.length_c   1.000
_cell.angle_alpha   90.00
_cell.angle_beta   90.00
_cell.angle_gamma   90.00
#
_symmetry.space_group_name_H-M   'P 1'
#
loop_
_entity.id
_entity.type
_entity.pdbx_description
1 polymer ?
#
loop_
_entity_poly.entity_id
_entity_poly.type
_entity_poly.pdbx_seq_one_letter_code
_entity_poly.pdbx_strand_id
1 'polypeptide(L)'
;LNSNFYLTDAALDLLADHIDIYLPDLKFGPPRRAVDCGAEIGGMPHYWETVTGCIERVQRQGKRVIVRHLLMPGHFECCTLPVLHWLAAQPGIEVSLLTQYVAPPHAKGVLAAPLDAPAIQLAMDLAQRLRLTLVA
;
A
#
# COMPACT_ATOMS: atom_id res chain seq x y z
N LEU A 1 12.29 -2.78 8.79
CA LEU A 1 11.47 -1.61 9.14
C LEU A 1 10.02 -1.85 8.75
N ASN A 2 9.13 -1.93 9.74
CA ASN A 2 7.68 -1.98 9.54
C ASN A 2 7.11 -0.58 9.85
N SER A 3 6.50 0.08 8.86
CA SER A 3 6.02 1.46 8.98
C SER A 3 4.98 1.79 7.90
N ASN A 4 4.24 2.89 8.10
CA ASN A 4 3.38 3.48 7.06
C ASN A 4 4.18 4.00 5.83
N PHE A 5 5.51 4.07 5.96
CA PHE A 5 6.46 4.47 4.94
C PHE A 5 6.29 5.89 4.38
N TYR A 6 5.47 6.70 5.03
CA TYR A 6 5.35 8.13 4.77
C TYR A 6 6.52 8.84 5.47
N LEU A 7 7.70 8.68 4.89
CA LEU A 7 8.99 9.08 5.44
C LEU A 7 9.62 10.21 4.61
N THR A 8 10.58 10.91 5.21
CA THR A 8 11.43 11.86 4.50
C THR A 8 12.72 11.18 4.03
N ASP A 9 13.40 11.78 3.05
CA ASP A 9 14.72 11.30 2.62
C ASP A 9 15.74 11.24 3.77
N ALA A 10 15.75 12.25 4.65
CA ALA A 10 16.61 12.28 5.81
C ALA A 10 16.37 11.08 6.75
N ALA A 11 15.10 10.67 6.92
CA ALA A 11 14.78 9.48 7.71
C ALA A 11 15.30 8.20 7.03
N LEU A 12 15.16 8.08 5.70
CA LEU A 12 15.69 6.93 4.95
C LEU A 12 17.21 6.85 5.02
N ASP A 13 17.90 7.98 4.95
CA ASP A 13 19.37 8.03 5.07
C ASP A 13 19.85 7.56 6.43
N LEU A 14 19.17 7.96 7.50
CA LEU A 14 19.46 7.49 8.86
C LEU A 14 19.23 5.99 9.05
N LEU A 15 18.38 5.38 8.21
CA LEU A 15 17.97 3.97 8.34
C LEU A 15 18.71 3.03 7.37
N ALA A 16 19.37 3.57 6.34
CA ALA A 16 19.88 2.81 5.19
C ALA A 16 20.80 1.64 5.59
N ASP A 17 21.68 1.87 6.57
CA ASP A 17 22.69 0.89 7.01
C ASP A 17 22.22 0.01 8.18
N HIS A 18 21.03 0.27 8.72
CA HIS A 18 20.50 -0.43 9.89
C HIS A 18 19.34 -1.38 9.58
N ILE A 19 18.84 -1.36 8.35
CA ILE A 19 17.66 -2.11 7.96
C ILE A 19 17.95 -3.01 6.75
N ASP A 20 17.68 -4.29 6.93
CA ASP A 20 17.84 -5.32 5.89
C ASP A 20 16.55 -5.54 5.08
N ILE A 21 15.40 -5.49 5.75
CA ILE A 21 14.08 -5.77 5.16
C ILE A 21 13.13 -4.62 5.48
N TYR A 22 12.44 -4.11 4.47
CA TYR A 22 11.44 -3.05 4.59
C TYR A 22 10.04 -3.61 4.33
N LEU A 23 9.10 -3.26 5.20
CA LEU A 23 7.69 -3.63 5.14
C LEU A 23 6.82 -2.37 5.08
N PRO A 24 6.82 -1.66 3.93
CA PRO A 24 6.03 -0.46 3.73
C PRO A 24 4.53 -0.77 3.64
N ASP A 25 3.70 0.00 4.34
CA ASP A 25 2.25 0.00 4.10
C ASP A 25 1.88 0.96 2.96
N LEU A 26 1.56 0.41 1.80
CA LEU A 26 1.02 1.18 0.69
C LEU A 26 -0.51 1.04 0.68
N LYS A 27 -1.20 1.89 1.45
CA LYS A 27 -2.64 1.81 1.73
C LYS A 27 -3.50 2.45 0.65
N PHE A 28 -3.06 3.61 0.16
CA PHE A 28 -3.85 4.44 -0.74
C PHE A 28 -3.23 4.51 -2.14
N GLY A 29 -4.09 4.65 -3.15
CA GLY A 29 -3.69 4.85 -4.54
C GLY A 29 -3.36 6.30 -4.85
N PRO A 30 -2.97 6.61 -6.11
CA PRO A 30 -2.73 7.98 -6.56
C PRO A 30 -4.01 8.81 -6.47
N PRO A 31 -3.90 10.13 -6.18
CA PRO A 31 -5.05 11.00 -6.15
C PRO A 31 -5.75 10.99 -7.52
N ARG A 32 -7.07 10.76 -7.51
CA ARG A 32 -7.92 10.87 -8.70
C ARG A 32 -8.70 12.17 -8.62
N ARG A 33 -9.19 12.67 -9.77
CA ARG A 33 -9.85 14.00 -9.95
C ARG A 33 -10.90 14.38 -8.89
N ALA A 34 -11.48 13.42 -8.16
CA ALA A 34 -12.49 13.65 -7.14
C ALA A 34 -12.17 13.05 -5.75
N VAL A 35 -11.07 12.30 -5.58
CA VAL A 35 -10.77 11.57 -4.33
C VAL A 35 -9.26 11.49 -4.13
N ASP A 36 -8.78 12.00 -2.99
CA ASP A 36 -7.44 11.73 -2.47
C ASP A 36 -7.56 11.02 -1.11
N CYS A 37 -7.57 9.68 -1.15
CA CYS A 37 -7.69 8.89 0.07
C CYS A 37 -6.48 9.07 1.02
N GLY A 38 -5.30 9.40 0.49
CA GLY A 38 -4.12 9.66 1.30
C GLY A 38 -4.33 10.87 2.20
N ALA A 39 -4.83 11.97 1.62
CA ALA A 39 -5.14 13.18 2.35
C ALA A 39 -6.43 13.06 3.18
N GLU A 40 -7.53 12.58 2.58
CA GLU A 40 -8.87 12.60 3.20
C GLU A 40 -9.04 11.57 4.33
N ILE A 41 -8.49 10.37 4.15
CA ILE A 41 -8.61 9.27 5.13
C ILE A 41 -7.34 9.16 5.96
N GLY A 42 -6.18 9.25 5.30
CA GLY A 42 -4.88 9.11 5.95
C GLY A 42 -4.37 10.37 6.63
N GLY A 43 -4.89 11.56 6.30
CA GLY A 43 -4.33 12.84 6.77
C GLY A 43 -2.92 13.11 6.25
N MET A 44 -2.52 12.44 5.15
CA MET A 44 -1.17 12.48 4.58
C MET A 44 -1.24 13.10 3.18
N PRO A 45 -1.02 14.42 3.02
CA PRO A 45 -0.96 15.05 1.70
C PRO A 45 0.20 14.47 0.88
N HIS A 46 0.04 14.36 -0.44
CA HIS A 46 1.08 13.78 -1.32
C HIS A 46 1.53 12.36 -0.90
N TYR A 47 0.63 11.59 -0.27
CA TYR A 47 0.92 10.26 0.24
C TYR A 47 1.46 9.34 -0.85
N TRP A 48 0.80 9.31 -2.00
CA TRP A 48 1.16 8.40 -3.10
C TRP A 48 2.60 8.65 -3.55
N GLU A 49 2.93 9.89 -3.91
CA GLU A 49 4.24 10.28 -4.40
C GLU A 49 5.32 10.02 -3.35
N THR A 50 5.03 10.35 -2.09
CA THR A 50 5.98 10.18 -0.98
C THR A 50 6.29 8.70 -0.74
N VAL A 51 5.26 7.87 -0.56
CA VAL A 51 5.44 6.45 -0.22
C VAL A 51 6.03 5.66 -1.39
N THR A 52 5.51 5.85 -2.61
CA THR A 52 6.06 5.16 -3.79
C THR A 52 7.50 5.58 -4.08
N GLY A 53 7.82 6.87 -3.94
CA GLY A 53 9.19 7.37 -4.07
C GLY A 53 10.14 6.75 -3.03
N CYS A 54 9.69 6.60 -1.79
CA CYS A 54 10.45 5.93 -0.74
C CYS A 54 10.67 4.44 -1.06
N ILE A 55 9.64 3.74 -1.53
CA ILE A 55 9.73 2.33 -1.92
C ILE A 55 10.76 2.14 -3.04
N GLU A 56 10.65 2.93 -4.10
CA GLU A 56 11.57 2.85 -5.24
C GLU A 56 13.01 3.18 -4.84
N ARG A 57 13.21 4.16 -3.94
CA ARG A 57 14.54 4.49 -3.41
C ARG A 57 15.17 3.29 -2.70
N VAL A 58 14.42 2.64 -1.80
CA VAL A 58 14.90 1.48 -1.06
C VAL A 58 15.13 0.28 -1.99
N GLN A 59 14.28 0.07 -2.99
CA GLN A 59 14.54 -0.94 -4.04
C GLN A 59 15.83 -0.67 -4.81
N ARG A 60 16.10 0.58 -5.19
CA ARG A 60 17.34 0.95 -5.91
C ARG A 60 18.60 0.69 -5.09
N GLN A 61 18.48 0.65 -3.76
CA GLN A 61 19.58 0.28 -2.86
C GLN A 61 19.79 -1.25 -2.76
N GLY A 62 18.99 -2.06 -3.48
CA GLY A 62 19.08 -3.51 -3.46
C GLY A 62 18.53 -4.16 -2.18
N LYS A 63 17.77 -3.41 -1.38
CA LYS A 63 17.17 -3.91 -0.14
C LYS A 63 15.93 -4.74 -0.44
N ARG A 64 15.65 -5.72 0.41
CA ARG A 64 14.43 -6.53 0.30
C ARG A 64 13.21 -5.71 0.73
N VAL A 65 12.19 -5.67 -0.12
CA VAL A 65 10.95 -4.91 0.14
C VAL A 65 9.73 -5.81 0.02
N ILE A 66 8.93 -5.84 1.09
CA ILE A 66 7.65 -6.55 1.15
C ILE A 66 6.55 -5.50 1.34
N VAL A 67 5.89 -5.10 0.26
CA VAL A 67 4.81 -4.11 0.34
C VAL A 67 3.56 -4.75 0.92
N ARG A 68 3.00 -4.13 1.95
CA ARG A 68 1.73 -4.54 2.53
C ARG A 68 0.63 -3.62 2.02
N HIS A 69 -0.42 -4.22 1.47
CA HIS A 69 -1.60 -3.48 1.01
C HIS A 69 -2.83 -3.98 1.75
N LEU A 70 -3.41 -3.12 2.59
CA LEU A 70 -4.65 -3.41 3.30
C LEU A 70 -5.84 -3.11 2.41
N LEU A 71 -6.65 -4.14 2.15
CA LEU A 71 -7.92 -3.98 1.45
C LEU A 71 -8.90 -3.24 2.36
N MET A 72 -9.51 -2.18 1.81
CA MET A 72 -10.50 -1.36 2.52
C MET A 72 -11.83 -1.39 1.77
N PRO A 73 -12.96 -1.52 2.48
CA PRO A 73 -14.29 -1.57 1.87
C PRO A 73 -14.58 -0.27 1.12
N GLY A 74 -15.09 -0.39 -0.11
CA GLY A 74 -15.40 0.76 -0.98
C GLY A 74 -14.20 1.43 -1.66
N HIS A 75 -12.97 0.97 -1.41
CA HIS A 75 -11.74 1.60 -1.94
C HIS A 75 -11.00 0.76 -2.98
N PHE A 76 -11.69 -0.19 -3.63
CA PHE A 76 -11.07 -1.04 -4.63
C PHE A 76 -10.58 -0.24 -5.86
N GLU A 77 -11.45 0.56 -6.47
CA GLU A 77 -11.12 1.26 -7.73
C GLU A 77 -10.11 2.41 -7.54
N CYS A 78 -10.24 3.14 -6.43
CA CYS A 78 -9.39 4.31 -6.15
C CYS A 78 -8.05 3.93 -5.52
N CYS A 79 -7.99 2.88 -4.70
CA CYS A 79 -6.77 2.47 -3.99
C CYS A 79 -6.22 1.14 -4.47
N THR A 80 -6.95 0.04 -4.30
CA THR A 80 -6.41 -1.31 -4.56
C THR A 80 -6.00 -1.53 -6.00
N LEU A 81 -6.89 -1.25 -6.95
CA LEU A 81 -6.64 -1.43 -8.37
C LEU A 81 -5.36 -0.72 -8.84
N PRO A 82 -5.18 0.60 -8.63
CA PRO A 82 -3.95 1.27 -9.06
C PRO A 82 -2.71 0.84 -8.25
N VAL A 83 -2.84 0.53 -6.96
CA VAL A 83 -1.73 -0.01 -6.17
C VAL A 83 -1.21 -1.32 -6.76
N LEU A 84 -2.10 -2.28 -7.04
CA LEU A 84 -1.70 -3.58 -7.59
C LEU A 84 -1.07 -3.43 -8.98
N HIS A 85 -1.61 -2.56 -9.83
CA HIS A 85 -1.01 -2.27 -11.13
C HIS A 85 0.39 -1.64 -11.02
N TRP A 86 0.57 -0.71 -10.08
CA TRP A 86 1.87 -0.09 -9.83
C TRP A 86 2.87 -1.13 -9.30
N LEU A 87 2.48 -1.96 -8.33
CA LEU A 87 3.32 -3.03 -7.78
C LEU A 87 3.74 -4.04 -8.84
N ALA A 88 2.86 -4.35 -9.80
CA ALA A 88 3.17 -5.27 -10.90
C ALA A 88 4.24 -4.71 -11.84
N ALA A 89 4.43 -3.39 -11.88
CA ALA A 89 5.48 -2.75 -12.64
C ALA A 89 6.83 -2.71 -11.88
N GLN A 90 6.86 -3.08 -10.58
CA GLN A 90 8.06 -3.01 -9.76
C GLN A 90 8.75 -4.37 -9.65
N PRO A 91 9.93 -4.56 -10.29
CA PRO A 91 10.62 -5.84 -10.25
C PRO A 91 11.15 -6.16 -8.84
N GLY A 92 10.96 -7.42 -8.42
CA GLY A 92 11.52 -7.94 -7.18
C GLY A 92 10.83 -7.50 -5.89
N ILE A 93 9.70 -6.77 -5.96
CA ILE A 93 8.85 -6.52 -4.78
C ILE A 93 7.99 -7.76 -4.48
N GLU A 94 7.95 -8.12 -3.21
CA GLU A 94 6.99 -9.06 -2.65
C GLU A 94 5.77 -8.29 -2.12
N VAL A 95 4.58 -8.88 -2.23
CA VAL A 95 3.33 -8.22 -1.85
C VAL A 95 2.57 -9.06 -0.82
N SER A 96 2.22 -8.44 0.31
CA SER A 96 1.32 -9.02 1.31
C SER A 96 -0.03 -8.31 1.22
N LEU A 97 -1.06 -9.04 0.77
CA LEU A 97 -2.43 -8.53 0.73
C LEU A 97 -3.12 -8.81 2.05
N LEU A 98 -3.42 -7.75 2.80
CA LEU A 98 -4.09 -7.86 4.09
C LEU A 98 -5.59 -7.78 3.87
N THR A 99 -6.29 -8.86 4.21
CA THR A 99 -7.75 -9.04 4.08
C THR A 99 -8.49 -8.88 5.40
N GLN A 100 -7.75 -8.72 6.50
CA GLN A 100 -8.24 -8.61 7.87
C GLN A 100 -8.60 -7.17 8.26
N TYR A 101 -9.38 -6.48 7.44
CA TYR A 101 -9.85 -5.12 7.76
C TYR A 101 -10.78 -5.15 8.97
N VAL A 102 -10.43 -4.38 10.00
CA VAL A 102 -11.27 -4.13 11.17
C VAL A 102 -11.56 -2.64 11.21
N ALA A 103 -12.84 -2.28 11.14
CA ALA A 103 -13.26 -0.88 11.16
C ALA A 103 -12.85 -0.22 12.50
N PRO A 104 -12.09 0.89 12.48
CA PRO A 104 -11.83 1.67 13.68
C PRO A 104 -13.13 2.19 14.33
N PRO A 105 -13.20 2.38 15.66
CA PRO A 105 -14.40 2.85 16.34
C PRO A 105 -14.97 4.19 15.81
N HIS A 106 -14.12 5.01 15.19
CA HIS A 106 -14.49 6.32 14.65
C HIS A 106 -14.70 6.32 13.13
N ALA A 107 -14.61 5.16 12.47
CA ALA A 107 -14.84 5.06 11.04
C ALA A 107 -16.29 5.41 10.70
N LYS A 108 -16.48 6.10 9.57
CA LYS A 108 -17.79 6.51 9.07
C LYS A 108 -17.96 6.07 7.62
N GLY A 109 -19.21 6.00 7.17
CA GLY A 109 -19.53 5.65 5.78
C GLY A 109 -19.06 4.24 5.40
N VAL A 110 -18.51 4.10 4.20
CA VAL A 110 -18.06 2.81 3.65
C VAL A 110 -16.98 2.13 4.49
N LEU A 111 -16.14 2.90 5.18
CA LEU A 111 -15.07 2.39 6.05
C LEU A 111 -15.60 1.83 7.38
N ALA A 112 -16.84 2.12 7.76
CA ALA A 112 -17.47 1.51 8.94
C ALA A 112 -17.97 0.08 8.65
N ALA A 113 -18.09 -0.30 7.38
CA ALA A 113 -18.52 -1.62 6.97
C ALA A 113 -17.38 -2.66 7.12
N PRO A 114 -17.70 -3.95 7.29
CA PRO A 114 -16.72 -5.01 7.15
C PRO A 114 -16.24 -5.13 5.69
N LEU A 115 -15.04 -5.67 5.50
CA LEU A 115 -14.59 -6.07 4.17
C LEU A 115 -15.31 -7.35 3.76
N ASP A 116 -15.90 -7.35 2.57
CA ASP A 116 -16.67 -8.49 2.07
C ASP A 116 -15.80 -9.51 1.32
N ALA A 117 -16.26 -10.76 1.27
CA ALA A 117 -15.55 -11.84 0.57
C ALA A 117 -15.40 -11.59 -0.94
N PRO A 118 -16.40 -11.02 -1.66
CA PRO A 118 -16.25 -10.68 -3.08
C PRO A 118 -15.12 -9.68 -3.37
N ALA A 119 -14.95 -8.62 -2.56
CA ALA A 119 -13.86 -7.67 -2.76
C ALA A 119 -12.49 -8.30 -2.52
N ILE A 120 -12.39 -9.19 -1.52
CA ILE A 120 -11.17 -9.98 -1.27
C ILE A 120 -10.85 -10.85 -2.49
N GLN A 121 -11.83 -11.61 -2.99
CA GLN A 121 -11.62 -12.47 -4.15
C GLN A 121 -11.21 -11.67 -5.38
N LEU A 122 -11.85 -10.53 -5.63
CA LEU A 122 -11.53 -9.65 -6.74
C LEU A 122 -10.08 -9.14 -6.69
N ALA A 123 -9.59 -8.75 -5.49
CA ALA A 123 -8.21 -8.32 -5.31
C ALA A 123 -7.20 -9.47 -5.50
N MET A 124 -7.52 -10.66 -5.00
CA MET A 124 -6.69 -11.85 -5.16
C MET A 124 -6.59 -12.28 -6.63
N ASP A 125 -7.72 -12.30 -7.35
CA ASP A 125 -7.76 -12.63 -8.78
C ASP A 125 -6.95 -11.63 -9.61
N LEU A 126 -7.06 -10.34 -9.29
CA LEU A 126 -6.27 -9.30 -9.95
C LEU A 126 -4.77 -9.48 -9.68
N ALA A 127 -4.37 -9.73 -8.43
CA ALA A 127 -2.98 -9.97 -8.08
C ALA A 127 -2.38 -11.19 -8.82
N GLN A 128 -3.15 -12.27 -8.95
CA GLN A 128 -2.77 -13.44 -9.73
C GLN A 128 -2.63 -13.12 -11.23
N ARG A 129 -3.60 -12.40 -11.80
CA ARG A 129 -3.55 -11.98 -13.22
C ARG A 129 -2.35 -11.10 -13.52
N LEU A 130 -1.97 -10.23 -12.59
CA LEU A 130 -0.79 -9.38 -12.66
C LEU A 130 0.52 -10.11 -12.32
N ARG A 131 0.45 -11.39 -11.93
CA ARG A 131 1.59 -12.23 -11.54
C ARG A 131 2.43 -11.61 -10.41
N LEU A 132 1.77 -10.98 -9.44
CA LEU A 132 2.44 -10.45 -8.25
C LEU A 132 3.05 -11.60 -7.43
N THR A 133 4.23 -11.35 -6.87
CA THR A 133 4.85 -12.27 -5.90
C THR A 133 4.17 -12.11 -4.54
N LEU A 134 3.10 -12.88 -4.31
CA LEU A 134 2.36 -12.83 -3.06
C LEU A 134 3.09 -13.58 -1.94
N VAL A 135 3.16 -12.96 -0.76
CA VAL A 135 3.66 -13.56 0.47
C VAL A 135 2.55 -13.63 1.53
N ALA A 136 2.52 -14.73 2.27
CA ALA A 136 1.51 -15.03 3.29
C ALA A 136 1.70 -14.21 4.58
#